data_AF-A0A961C021-F1
#
_entry.id   AF-A0A961C021-F1
#
_cell.length_a   1.000
_cell.length_b   1.000
_cell.length_c   1.000
_cell.angle_alpha   90.00
_cell.angle_beta   90.00
_cell.angle_gamma   90.00
#
_symmetry.space_group_name_H-M   'P 1'
#
loop_
_entity.id
_entity.type
_entity.pdbx_description
1 polymer ?
#
loop_
_entity_poly.entity_id
_entity_poly.type
_entity_poly.pdbx_seq_one_letter_code
_entity_poly.pdbx_strand_id
1 'polypeptide(L)'
;AIPGDVFEAARIDGASPWQTWRRITLPLLRPALLIASVLNIIYVFNSFPIVYTLNDRNPGFAHDTTITFMYKLAFKSMEKDVGMSAAAGIFNMLLILVVVIVYLRVIDWRKATS
;
A
#
# COMPACT_ATOMS: atom_id res chain seq x y z
N ALA A 1 -19.76 -1.57 -14.48
CA ALA A 1 -21.09 -1.17 -13.97
C ALA A 1 -21.73 -2.40 -13.35
N ILE A 2 -22.37 -2.28 -12.19
CA ILE A 2 -23.13 -3.38 -11.56
C ILE A 2 -24.52 -3.38 -12.21
N PRO A 3 -25.05 -4.51 -12.72
CA PRO A 3 -26.41 -4.57 -13.25
C PRO A 3 -27.42 -4.26 -12.13
N GLY A 4 -28.38 -3.37 -12.40
CA GLY A 4 -29.42 -2.98 -11.42
C GLY A 4 -30.26 -4.16 -10.93
N ASP A 5 -30.32 -5.20 -11.75
CA ASP A 5 -31.04 -6.45 -11.59
C ASP A 5 -30.64 -7.17 -10.29
N VAL A 6 -29.38 -7.06 -9.87
CA VAL A 6 -28.85 -7.71 -8.66
C VAL A 6 -29.33 -7.00 -7.38
N PHE A 7 -29.53 -5.68 -7.44
CA PHE A 7 -30.09 -4.91 -6.34
C PHE A 7 -31.61 -5.06 -6.25
N GLU A 8 -32.29 -5.18 -7.40
CA GLU A 8 -33.73 -5.45 -7.43
C GLU A 8 -34.06 -6.84 -6.88
N ALA A 9 -33.28 -7.87 -7.25
CA ALA A 9 -33.42 -9.21 -6.68
C ALA A 9 -33.20 -9.23 -5.16
N ALA A 10 -32.14 -8.55 -4.66
CA ALA A 10 -31.89 -8.46 -3.22
C ALA A 10 -33.01 -7.75 -2.44
N ARG A 11 -33.70 -6.80 -3.09
CA ARG A 11 -34.84 -6.08 -2.50
C ARG A 11 -36.11 -6.94 -2.50
N ILE A 12 -36.29 -7.78 -3.52
CA ILE A 12 -37.39 -8.76 -3.58
C ILE A 12 -37.19 -9.87 -2.54
N ASP A 13 -35.94 -10.28 -2.29
CA ASP A 13 -35.58 -11.30 -1.28
C ASP A 13 -35.53 -10.78 0.17
N GLY A 14 -35.87 -9.51 0.41
CA GLY A 14 -35.90 -8.93 1.76
C GLY A 14 -34.52 -8.79 2.44
N ALA A 15 -33.43 -8.76 1.67
CA ALA A 15 -32.09 -8.62 2.22
C ALA A 15 -31.88 -7.24 2.85
N SER A 16 -31.35 -7.19 4.07
CA SER A 16 -31.07 -5.92 4.74
C SER A 16 -29.94 -5.14 4.02
N PRO A 17 -29.90 -3.80 4.11
CA PRO A 17 -28.86 -2.99 3.45
C PRO A 17 -27.43 -3.44 3.79
N TRP A 18 -27.21 -3.92 5.01
CA TRP A 18 -25.92 -4.45 5.45
C TRP A 18 -25.58 -5.80 4.80
N GLN A 19 -26.58 -6.67 4.61
CA GLN A 19 -26.40 -7.94 3.92
C GLN A 19 -26.06 -7.70 2.44
N THR A 20 -26.79 -6.79 1.78
CA THR A 20 -26.53 -6.39 0.39
C THR A 20 -25.14 -5.78 0.23
N TRP A 21 -24.75 -4.85 1.11
CA TRP A 21 -23.41 -4.25 1.07
C TRP A 21 -22.30 -5.30 1.22
N ARG A 22 -22.39 -6.20 2.21
CA ARG A 22 -21.33 -7.18 2.50
C ARG A 22 -21.28 -8.34 1.51
N ARG A 23 -22.43 -8.77 0.95
CA ARG A 23 -22.54 -9.94 0.06
C ARG A 23 -22.52 -9.59 -1.42
N ILE A 24 -22.87 -8.37 -1.80
CA ILE A 24 -22.98 -7.97 -3.21
C ILE A 24 -21.96 -6.86 -3.51
N THR A 25 -22.02 -5.73 -2.81
CA THR A 25 -21.15 -4.58 -3.10
C THR A 25 -19.69 -4.86 -2.78
N LEU A 26 -19.38 -5.39 -1.59
CA LEU A 26 -18.01 -5.62 -1.15
C LEU A 26 -17.27 -6.63 -2.06
N PRO A 27 -17.83 -7.79 -2.45
CA PRO A 27 -17.16 -8.73 -3.34
C PRO A 27 -16.93 -8.18 -4.75
N LEU A 28 -17.88 -7.41 -5.28
CA LEU A 28 -17.76 -6.77 -6.59
C LEU A 28 -16.67 -5.68 -6.60
N LEU A 29 -16.47 -4.99 -5.48
CA LEU A 29 -15.41 -3.99 -5.32
C LEU A 29 -14.03 -4.60 -5.00
N ARG A 30 -13.95 -5.88 -4.59
CA ARG A 30 -12.67 -6.53 -4.23
C ARG A 30 -11.56 -6.31 -5.26
N PRO A 31 -11.75 -6.52 -6.57
CA PRO A 31 -10.67 -6.33 -7.55
C PRO A 31 -10.11 -4.89 -7.56
N ALA A 32 -10.99 -3.89 -7.50
CA ALA A 32 -10.61 -2.49 -7.46
C ALA A 32 -9.91 -2.12 -6.14
N LEU A 33 -10.43 -2.61 -5.01
CA LEU A 33 -9.83 -2.39 -3.68
C LEU A 33 -8.44 -3.03 -3.58
N LEU A 34 -8.23 -4.18 -4.21
CA LEU A 34 -6.94 -4.85 -4.21
C LEU A 34 -5.88 -4.01 -4.92
N ILE A 35 -6.19 -3.49 -6.12
CA ILE A 35 -5.29 -2.63 -6.88
C ILE A 35 -5.05 -1.32 -6.12
N ALA A 36 -6.11 -0.69 -5.61
CA ALA A 36 -6.02 0.54 -4.84
C ALA A 36 -5.13 0.38 -3.60
N SER A 37 -5.21 -0.78 -2.93
CA SER A 37 -4.39 -1.06 -1.74
C SER A 37 -2.92 -1.27 -2.09
N VAL A 38 -2.59 -1.96 -3.18
CA VAL A 38 -1.19 -2.07 -3.67
C VAL A 38 -0.62 -0.70 -3.95
N LEU A 39 -1.35 0.12 -4.71
CA LEU A 39 -0.94 1.48 -5.02
C LEU A 39 -0.77 2.30 -3.74
N ASN A 40 -1.71 2.20 -2.80
CA ASN A 40 -1.64 2.91 -1.53
C ASN A 40 -0.39 2.50 -0.72
N ILE A 41 -0.10 1.20 -0.63
CA ILE A 41 1.13 0.70 0.01
C ILE A 41 2.35 1.35 -0.66
N ILE A 42 2.45 1.30 -1.99
CA ILE A 42 3.55 1.93 -2.73
C ILE A 42 3.65 3.43 -2.41
N TYR A 43 2.53 4.16 -2.39
CA TYR A 43 2.51 5.60 -2.09
C TYR A 43 2.93 5.91 -0.66
N VAL A 44 2.46 5.15 0.33
CA VAL A 44 2.81 5.36 1.74
C VAL A 44 4.30 5.11 1.96
N PHE A 45 4.83 4.02 1.40
CA PHE A 45 6.27 3.74 1.48
C PHE A 45 7.10 4.82 0.78
N ASN A 46 6.61 5.42 -0.31
CA ASN A 46 7.27 6.52 -1.03
C ASN A 46 6.92 7.93 -0.50
N SER A 47 6.16 8.05 0.59
CA SER A 47 5.70 9.35 1.10
C SER A 47 6.82 10.09 1.83
N PHE A 48 7.70 10.72 1.06
CA PHE A 48 8.84 11.47 1.58
C PHE A 48 8.45 12.74 2.36
N PRO A 49 7.59 13.64 1.86
CA PRO A 49 7.41 14.97 2.48
C PRO A 49 6.83 14.91 3.89
N ILE A 50 5.86 14.02 4.13
CA ILE A 50 5.20 13.90 5.43
C ILE A 50 6.18 13.35 6.47
N VAL A 51 6.89 12.27 6.12
CA VAL A 51 7.83 11.64 7.05
C VAL A 51 9.04 12.53 7.30
N TYR A 52 9.56 13.18 6.26
CA TYR A 52 10.67 14.12 6.40
C TYR A 52 10.30 15.30 7.30
N THR A 53 9.15 15.96 7.07
CA THR A 53 8.75 17.12 7.89
C THR A 53 8.55 16.78 9.36
N LEU A 54 8.08 15.56 9.67
CA LEU A 54 7.97 15.08 11.04
C LEU A 54 9.34 14.84 11.69
N ASN A 55 10.26 14.22 10.94
CA ASN A 55 11.54 13.73 11.47
C ASN A 55 12.72 14.68 11.30
N ASP A 56 12.60 15.74 10.49
CA ASP A 56 13.72 16.66 10.19
C ASP A 56 14.22 17.40 11.43
N ARG A 57 13.37 17.50 12.46
CA ARG A 57 13.69 18.11 13.75
C ARG A 57 14.43 17.17 14.71
N ASN A 58 14.48 15.87 14.41
CA ASN A 58 15.13 14.88 15.27
C ASN A 58 16.59 14.64 14.81
N PRO A 59 17.58 14.82 15.70
CA PRO A 59 18.98 14.57 15.37
C PRO A 59 19.27 13.08 15.19
N GLY A 60 20.20 12.76 14.29
CA GLY A 60 20.61 11.39 13.99
C GLY A 60 19.65 10.64 13.06
N PHE A 61 19.77 9.30 13.09
CA PHE A 61 19.07 8.37 12.17
C PHE A 61 18.02 7.47 12.84
N ALA A 62 17.88 7.53 14.16
CA ALA A 62 17.09 6.56 14.93
C ALA A 62 15.57 6.60 14.62
N HIS A 63 15.08 7.71 14.10
CA HIS A 63 13.67 7.91 13.77
C HIS A 63 13.40 7.90 12.27
N ASP A 64 14.44 7.75 11.43
CA ASP A 64 14.28 7.83 9.99
C ASP A 64 13.68 6.54 9.41
N THR A 65 12.78 6.73 8.46
CA THR A 65 12.39 5.68 7.53
C THR A 65 13.47 5.45 6.49
N THR A 66 13.40 4.34 5.76
CA THR A 66 14.38 4.00 4.71
C THR A 66 14.62 5.15 3.72
N ILE A 67 13.56 5.87 3.32
CA ILE A 67 13.69 6.99 2.37
C ILE A 67 14.31 8.23 3.01
N THR A 68 13.93 8.58 4.24
CA THR A 68 14.50 9.74 4.93
C THR A 68 15.96 9.50 5.33
N PHE A 69 16.31 8.25 5.64
CA PHE A 69 17.68 7.80 5.83
C PHE A 69 18.52 7.98 4.57
N MET A 70 18.06 7.47 3.42
CA MET A 70 18.73 7.67 2.13
C MET A 70 18.93 9.15 1.80
N TYR A 71 17.88 9.96 1.97
CA TYR A 71 17.95 11.39 1.71
C TYR A 71 19.00 12.08 2.59
N LYS A 72 19.00 11.79 3.90
CA LYS A 72 19.99 12.37 4.80
C LYS A 72 21.40 11.94 4.42
N LEU A 73 21.59 10.67 4.04
CA LEU A 73 22.89 10.14 3.65
C LEU A 73 23.42 10.78 2.36
N ALA A 74 22.57 10.96 1.34
CA ALA A 74 22.95 11.57 0.08
C ALA A 74 23.14 13.11 0.16
N PHE A 75 22.36 13.81 1.00
CA PHE A 75 22.26 15.27 0.92
C PHE A 75 22.55 16.05 2.21
N LYS A 76 22.34 15.46 3.40
CA LYS A 76 22.59 16.11 4.70
C LYS A 76 23.84 15.63 5.43
N SER A 77 24.38 14.46 5.09
CA SER A 77 25.62 13.96 5.69
C SER A 77 26.79 14.85 5.26
N MET A 78 27.75 15.08 6.16
CA MET A 78 28.91 15.94 5.88
C MET A 78 29.70 15.47 4.65
N GLU A 79 29.75 14.15 4.42
CA GLU A 79 30.51 13.55 3.32
C GLU A 79 29.66 13.26 2.07
N LYS A 80 28.32 13.39 2.15
CA LYS A 80 27.38 13.03 1.07
C LYS A 80 27.69 11.66 0.48
N ASP A 81 27.57 10.62 1.30
CA ASP A 81 27.83 9.24 0.87
C ASP A 81 26.75 8.71 -0.08
N VAL A 82 26.92 9.05 -1.36
CA VAL A 82 26.03 8.62 -2.45
C VAL A 82 26.09 7.11 -2.65
N GLY A 83 27.23 6.47 -2.36
CA GLY A 83 27.41 5.02 -2.52
C GLY A 83 26.53 4.25 -1.54
N MET A 84 26.58 4.61 -0.27
CA MET A 84 25.75 3.98 0.75
C MET A 84 24.26 4.34 0.57
N SER A 85 23.94 5.56 0.11
CA SER A 85 22.57 5.92 -0.25
C SER A 85 22.02 5.09 -1.43
N ALA A 86 22.84 4.80 -2.44
CA ALA A 86 22.44 3.96 -3.56
C ALA A 86 22.19 2.51 -3.13
N ALA A 87 23.06 1.96 -2.26
CA ALA A 87 22.87 0.62 -1.70
C ALA A 87 21.58 0.51 -0.87
N ALA A 88 21.29 1.52 -0.04
CA ALA A 88 20.04 1.60 0.72
C ALA A 88 18.81 1.71 -0.22
N GLY A 89 18.95 2.35 -1.39
CA GLY A 89 17.91 2.41 -2.41
C GLY A 89 17.58 1.05 -3.03
N ILE A 90 18.61 0.26 -3.35
CA ILE A 90 18.43 -1.12 -3.84
C ILE A 90 17.74 -1.97 -2.76
N PHE A 91 18.16 -1.83 -1.50
CA PHE A 91 17.52 -2.52 -0.37
C PHE A 91 16.03 -2.13 -0.23
N ASN A 92 15.70 -0.84 -0.33
CA ASN A 92 14.33 -0.34 -0.27
C ASN A 92 13.46 -0.91 -1.41
N MET A 93 14.01 -0.97 -2.63
CA MET A 93 13.33 -1.57 -3.78
C MET A 93 13.01 -3.05 -3.52
N LEU A 94 13.99 -3.82 -3.03
CA LEU A 94 13.79 -5.24 -2.71
C LEU A 94 12.75 -5.43 -1.60
N LEU A 95 12.76 -4.57 -0.58
CA LEU A 95 11.78 -4.60 0.50
C LEU A 95 10.35 -4.38 -0.03
N ILE A 96 10.13 -3.35 -0.85
CA ILE A 96 8.82 -3.08 -1.47
C ILE A 96 8.39 -4.26 -2.35
N LEU A 97 9.32 -4.83 -3.14
CA LEU A 97 9.04 -5.99 -3.98
C LEU A 97 8.57 -7.19 -3.15
N VAL A 98 9.25 -7.50 -2.04
CA VAL A 98 8.84 -8.58 -1.12
C VAL A 98 7.45 -8.31 -0.55
N VAL A 99 7.16 -7.08 -0.09
CA VAL A 99 5.83 -6.71 0.42
C VAL A 99 4.75 -6.92 -0.64
N VAL A 100 5.00 -6.49 -1.89
CA VAL A 100 4.05 -6.66 -3.00
C VAL A 100 3.85 -8.14 -3.32
N ILE A 101 4.91 -8.95 -3.38
CA ILE A 101 4.81 -10.40 -3.64
C ILE A 101 4.01 -11.08 -2.53
N VAL A 102 4.30 -10.78 -1.26
CA VAL A 102 3.57 -11.34 -0.12
C VAL A 102 2.10 -10.94 -0.17
N TYR A 103 1.81 -9.67 -0.43
CA TYR A 103 0.45 -9.16 -0.55
C TYR A 103 -0.32 -9.89 -1.66
N LEU A 104 0.26 -10.01 -2.86
CA LEU A 104 -0.35 -10.73 -3.97
C LEU A 104 -0.55 -12.22 -3.64
N ARG A 105 0.44 -12.88 -3.03
CA ARG A 105 0.34 -14.30 -2.63
C ARG A 105 -0.76 -14.55 -1.62
N VAL A 106 -0.93 -13.68 -0.62
CA VAL A 106 -2.00 -13.79 0.38
C VAL A 106 -3.39 -13.65 -0.27
N ILE A 107 -3.48 -12.84 -1.32
CA ILE A 107 -4.75 -12.52 -2.01
C ILE A 107 -5.09 -13.54 -3.10
N ASP A 108 -4.10 -14.06 -3.81
CA ASP A 108 -4.27 -15.02 -4.90
C ASP A 108 -4.67 -16.41 -4.41
N TRP A 109 -4.55 -16.71 -3.11
CA TRP A 109 -4.94 -17.99 -2.52
C TRP A 109 -6.46 -18.30 -2.55
N ARG A 110 -7.33 -17.39 -3.02
CA ARG A 110 -8.80 -17.58 -2.99
C ARG A 110 -9.57 -17.26 -4.28
N LYS A 111 -8.91 -17.13 -5.43
CA LYS A 111 -9.61 -16.91 -6.72
C LYS A 111 -9.50 -18.06 -7.73
N ALA A 112 -8.93 -19.21 -7.35
CA ALA A 112 -8.88 -20.41 -8.21
C ALA A 112 -9.82 -21.55 -7.77
N THR A 113 -10.62 -21.37 -6.72
CA THR A 113 -11.58 -22.36 -6.22
C THR A 113 -12.89 -21.70 -5.81
N SER A 114 -13.65 -21.23 -6.81
CA SER A 114 -15.12 -21.08 -6.79
C SER A 114 -15.59 -20.35 -8.04
#